data_AF-A0A7W0J3S9-F1
#
_entry.id   AF-A0A7W0J3S9-F1
#
_cell.length_a   1.000
_cell.length_b   1.000
_cell.length_c   1.000
_cell.angle_alpha   90.00
_cell.angle_beta   90.00
_cell.angle_gamma   90.00
#
_symmetry.space_group_name_H-M   'P 1'
#
loop_
_entity.id
_entity.type
_entity.pdbx_description
1 polymer ?
#
loop_
_entity_poly.entity_id
_entity_poly.type
_entity_poly.pdbx_seq_one_letter_code
_entity_poly.pdbx_strand_id
1 'polypeptide(L)' 'MRGKRNKQKLPAIPPEDYEGTLADWLTGLISRGLWDEKDPEWFGDVMISRKDYADLLQECEEREKKD' A
#
# COMPACT_ATOMS: atom_id res chain seq x y z
N MET A 1 -8.33 31.87 0.02
CA MET A 1 -7.29 31.08 -0.68
C MET A 1 -7.27 29.69 -0.07
N ARG A 2 -7.81 28.66 -0.75
CA ARG A 2 -7.79 27.28 -0.24
C ARG A 2 -6.43 26.68 -0.53
N GLY A 3 -5.62 26.48 0.52
CA GLY A 3 -4.29 25.91 0.43
C GLY A 3 -4.32 24.57 -0.30
N LYS A 4 -3.39 24.40 -1.24
CA LYS A 4 -3.14 23.17 -1.98
C LYS A 4 -2.99 22.03 -0.97
N ARG A 5 -3.99 21.14 -0.86
CA ARG A 5 -3.79 19.84 -0.21
C ARG A 5 -2.77 19.13 -1.08
N ASN A 6 -1.50 19.12 -0.69
CA ASN A 6 -0.55 18.18 -1.25
C ASN A 6 -1.21 16.81 -1.08
N LYS A 7 -1.62 16.22 -2.21
CA LYS A 7 -2.07 14.83 -2.30
C LYS A 7 -0.83 13.99 -2.01
N GLN A 8 -0.45 13.91 -0.73
CA GLN A 8 0.74 13.22 -0.27
C GLN A 8 0.57 11.77 -0.66
N LYS A 9 1.26 11.36 -1.71
CA LYS A 9 1.46 9.97 -2.03
C LYS A 9 2.39 9.37 -0.98
N LEU A 10 2.23 8.09 -0.69
CA LEU A 10 3.07 7.32 0.21
C LEU A 10 3.82 6.27 -0.61
N PRO A 11 5.04 5.88 -0.22
CA PRO A 11 5.70 4.75 -0.85
C PRO A 11 4.84 3.49 -0.66
N ALA A 12 4.87 2.57 -1.62
CA ALA A 12 4.14 1.30 -1.54
C ALA A 12 4.82 0.28 -0.60
N ILE A 13 5.42 0.77 0.48
CA ILE A 13 6.10 -0.01 1.52
C ILE A 13 5.15 -0.07 2.72
N PRO A 14 4.94 -1.25 3.35
CA PRO A 14 4.13 -1.34 4.56
C PRO A 14 4.73 -0.48 5.69
N PRO A 15 3.92 -0.02 6.66
CA PRO A 15 4.45 0.69 7.82
C PRO A 15 5.27 -0.25 8.72
N GLU A 16 6.13 0.31 9.56
CA GLU A 16 7.02 -0.48 10.43
C GLU A 16 6.28 -1.33 11.48
N ASP A 17 5.06 -0.93 11.85
CA ASP A 17 4.17 -1.60 12.79
C ASP A 17 3.18 -2.55 12.11
N TYR A 18 3.34 -2.81 10.80
CA TYR A 18 2.50 -3.75 10.09
C TYR A 18 2.69 -5.18 10.62
N GLU A 19 1.59 -5.77 11.12
CA GLU A 19 1.60 -7.09 11.77
C GLU A 19 1.55 -8.26 10.77
N GLY A 20 1.19 -8.02 9.50
CA GLY A 20 1.12 -9.04 8.45
C GLY A 20 2.45 -9.28 7.73
N THR A 21 2.46 -10.18 6.74
CA THR A 21 3.69 -10.47 5.99
C THR A 21 3.90 -9.51 4.82
N LEU A 22 5.17 -9.26 4.46
CA LEU A 22 5.49 -8.51 3.24
C LEU A 22 4.85 -9.13 1.99
N ALA A 23 4.66 -10.46 1.95
CA ALA A 23 4.02 -11.14 0.84
C ALA A 23 2.53 -10.77 0.71
N ASP A 24 1.81 -10.64 1.82
CA ASP A 24 0.40 -10.24 1.84
C ASP A 24 0.23 -8.79 1.37
N TRP A 25 1.13 -7.92 1.83
CA TRP A 25 1.18 -6.53 1.38
C TRP A 25 1.39 -6.41 -0.14
N LEU A 26 2.40 -7.11 -0.68
CA LEU A 26 2.69 -7.11 -2.12
C LEU A 26 1.54 -7.70 -2.93
N THR A 27 0.93 -8.78 -2.45
CA THR A 27 -0.27 -9.39 -3.07
C THR A 27 -1.44 -8.41 -3.11
N GLY A 28 -1.63 -7.63 -2.03
CA GLY A 28 -2.64 -6.59 -1.97
C GLY A 28 -2.40 -5.44 -2.95
N LEU A 29 -1.14 -5.02 -3.12
CA LEU A 29 -0.77 -4.04 -4.15
C LEU A 29 -1.09 -4.53 -5.56
N ILE A 30 -0.74 -5.77 -5.88
CA ILE A 30 -1.00 -6.38 -7.20
C ILE A 30 -2.50 -6.52 -7.44
N SER A 31 -3.24 -7.03 -6.45
CA SER A 31 -4.70 -7.25 -6.55
C SER A 31 -5.47 -5.94 -6.77
N ARG A 32 -4.93 -4.82 -6.29
CA ARG A 32 -5.48 -3.47 -6.45
C ARG A 32 -4.97 -2.76 -7.71
N GLY A 33 -4.06 -3.37 -8.47
CA GLY A 33 -3.42 -2.75 -9.63
C GLY A 33 -2.56 -1.53 -9.27
N LEU A 34 -2.06 -1.48 -8.03
CA LEU A 34 -1.20 -0.39 -7.53
C LEU A 34 0.27 -0.62 -7.85
N TRP A 35 0.64 -1.87 -8.12
CA TRP A 35 1.95 -2.30 -8.58
C TRP A 35 1.77 -3.54 -9.46
N ASP A 36 2.56 -3.69 -10.52
CA ASP A 36 2.56 -4.86 -11.39
C ASP A 36 3.78 -5.72 -11.05
N GLU A 37 3.58 -7.03 -10.84
CA GLU A 37 4.68 -7.99 -10.61
C GLU A 37 5.66 -8.06 -11.80
N LYS A 38 5.23 -7.62 -12.98
CA LYS A 38 6.05 -7.55 -14.20
C LYS A 38 6.79 -6.23 -14.34
N ASP A 39 6.51 -5.27 -13.47
CA ASP A 39 7.23 -4.00 -13.46
C ASP A 39 8.67 -4.25 -12.98
N PRO A 40 9.70 -3.87 -13.76
CA PRO A 40 11.08 -3.94 -13.28
C PRO A 40 11.37 -2.93 -12.16
N GLU A 41 10.49 -1.94 -11.93
CA GLU A 41 10.62 -0.99 -10.82
C GLU A 41 10.42 -1.68 -9.46
N TRP A 42 11.30 -1.35 -8.52
CA TRP A 42 11.19 -1.81 -7.15
C TRP A 42 9.93 -1.21 -6.51
N PHE A 43 9.10 -2.03 -5.85
CA PHE A 43 7.84 -1.57 -5.24
C PHE A 43 8.04 -0.39 -4.26
N GLY A 44 9.22 -0.26 -3.65
CA GLY A 44 9.50 0.87 -2.76
C GLY A 44 9.63 2.23 -3.44
N ASP A 45 9.87 2.26 -4.76
CA ASP A 45 9.88 3.48 -5.57
C ASP A 45 8.47 3.89 -6.04
N VAL A 46 7.49 2.97 -5.92
CA VAL A 46 6.10 3.22 -6.32
C VAL A 46 5.40 4.10 -5.29
N MET A 47 4.76 5.17 -5.76
CA MET A 47 4.08 6.15 -4.92
C MET A 47 2.56 6.05 -5.09
N ILE A 48 1.86 5.50 -4.08
CA ILE A 48 0.41 5.29 -4.06
C ILE A 48 -0.33 6.39 -3.29
N SER A 49 -1.65 6.50 -3.47
CA SER A 49 -2.41 7.52 -2.75
C SER A 49 -2.57 7.14 -1.26
N ARG A 50 -2.67 8.13 -0.37
CA ARG A 50 -3.00 7.91 1.06
C ARG A 50 -4.25 7.06 1.27
N LYS A 51 -5.25 7.19 0.37
CA LYS A 51 -6.48 6.41 0.45
C LYS A 51 -6.17 4.95 0.13
N ASP A 52 -5.48 4.70 -0.98
CA ASP A 52 -5.15 3.34 -1.40
C ASP A 52 -4.25 2.64 -0.38
N TYR A 53 -3.32 3.38 0.23
CA TYR A 53 -2.47 2.91 1.32
C TYR A 53 -3.30 2.52 2.56
N ALA A 54 -4.17 3.41 3.04
CA ALA A 54 -4.97 3.16 4.23
C ALA A 54 -5.95 2.00 4.02
N ASP A 55 -6.60 1.96 2.85
CA ASP A 55 -7.53 0.91 2.50
C ASP A 55 -6.80 -0.46 2.37
N LEU A 56 -5.57 -0.47 1.81
CA LEU A 56 -4.74 -1.69 1.73
C LEU A 56 -4.33 -2.18 3.13
N LEU A 57 -3.84 -1.27 3.98
CA LEU A 57 -3.43 -1.59 5.35
C LEU A 57 -4.58 -2.22 6.14
N GLN A 58 -5.76 -1.61 6.09
CA GLN A 58 -6.95 -2.14 6.75
C GLN A 58 -7.31 -3.55 6.25
N GLU A 59 -7.31 -3.77 4.93
CA GLU A 59 -7.62 -5.09 4.35
C GLU A 59 -6.63 -6.17 4.78
N CYS A 60 -5.35 -5.83 4.78
CA CYS A 60 -4.29 -6.71 5.21
C CYS A 60 -4.42 -7.07 6.70
N GLU A 61 -4.63 -6.10 7.58
CA GLU A 61 -4.81 -6.33 9.02
C GLU A 61 -6.11 -7.06 9.38
N GLU A 62 -7.18 -6.87 8.60
CA GLU A 62 -8.45 -7.58 8.80
C GLU A 62 -8.37 -9.06 8.38
N ARG A 63 -7.51 -9.41 7.43
CA ARG A 63 -7.26 -10.80 7.02
C ARG A 63 -6.54 -11.58 8.12
N GLU A 64 -5.49 -11.02 8.70
CA GLU A 64 -4.73 -11.65 9.79
C GLU A 64 -5.57 -11.94 11.03
N LYS A 65 -6.65 -11.19 11.27
CA LYS A 65 -7.55 -11.40 12.42
C LYS A 65 -8.56 -12.53 12.23
N LYS A 66 -8.64 -13.12 11.03
CA LYS A 66 -9.62 -14.15 10.67
C LYS A 66 -9.05 -15.55 10.49
N ASP A 67 -7.73 -15.67 10.41
CA ASP A 67 -7.00 -16.95 10.49
C ASP A 67 -6.51 -17.21 11.94
#